data_AF-A0AAX4PG52-F1
#
_entry.id   AF-A0AAX4PG52-F1
#
_cell.length_a   1.000
_cell.length_b   1.000
_cell.length_c   1.000
_cell.angle_alpha   90.00
_cell.angle_beta   90.00
_cell.angle_gamma   90.00
#
_symmetry.space_group_name_H-M   'P 1'
#
loop_
_entity.id
_entity.type
_entity.pdbx_description
1 polymer ?
#
loop_
_entity_poly.entity_id
_entity_poly.type
_entity_poly.pdbx_seq_one_letter_code
_entity_poly.pdbx_strand_id
1 'polypeptide(L)'
;MRKPGKLKDPRRKRPPLVTPEDLAKKDYHYEKRLRQGLKQAVKFELRKIARRAKGGDGAEGSDKVAEEIEAARGADVDAVCARLRAEVVAPPGAGEEGGPATTAGRDGAGAPQGDGTMVDRIARHKCVRDAVSEWKAARGKLLKQMALQQKRQRDEEAAAEARRGEDPEAEKRERREAKKRAKAAAAAAAGSPQKDQVKKKQPQKKRMGQRARRLMAEKMYGWEANHLQVKVSEDHPYWKNASREHKEEFEAKADAGKGGEGARRVKPASAQPAEENLHPSWQAKKLAKKKMVPAGSSGKKIVFD
;
A
#
# COMPACT_ATOMS: atom_id res chain seq x y z
N MET A 1 -11.53 -41.50 -2.02
CA MET A 1 -12.38 -40.43 -1.46
C MET A 1 -11.83 -39.06 -1.84
N ARG A 2 -12.53 -38.27 -2.68
CA ARG A 2 -12.12 -36.91 -3.06
C ARG A 2 -12.59 -35.93 -1.98
N LYS A 3 -11.68 -35.08 -1.46
CA LYS A 3 -12.04 -34.05 -0.48
C LYS A 3 -13.02 -33.04 -1.10
N PRO A 4 -14.12 -32.67 -0.43
CA PRO A 4 -15.03 -31.65 -0.92
C PRO A 4 -14.26 -30.33 -1.06
N GLY A 5 -14.24 -29.78 -2.27
CA GLY A 5 -13.57 -28.51 -2.56
C GLY A 5 -14.18 -27.40 -1.71
N LYS A 6 -13.33 -26.69 -0.95
CA LYS A 6 -13.75 -25.49 -0.20
C LYS A 6 -14.36 -24.50 -1.19
N LEU A 7 -15.67 -24.26 -1.10
CA LEU A 7 -16.32 -23.16 -1.81
C LEU A 7 -15.57 -21.88 -1.47
N LYS A 8 -14.89 -21.29 -2.47
CA LYS A 8 -14.25 -19.99 -2.31
C LYS A 8 -15.34 -18.97 -2.02
N ASP A 9 -15.25 -18.34 -0.86
CA ASP A 9 -16.15 -17.28 -0.44
C ASP A 9 -16.21 -16.19 -1.53
N PRO A 10 -17.39 -15.90 -2.13
CA PRO A 10 -17.54 -14.94 -3.22
C PRO A 10 -17.18 -13.50 -2.81
N ARG A 11 -16.95 -13.23 -1.51
CA ARG A 11 -16.60 -11.92 -0.97
C ARG A 11 -15.09 -11.67 -0.88
N ARG A 12 -14.28 -12.19 -1.80
CA ARG A 12 -12.88 -11.76 -1.89
C ARG A 12 -12.86 -10.26 -2.19
N LYS A 13 -12.53 -9.46 -1.17
CA LYS A 13 -12.40 -7.99 -1.28
C LYS A 13 -11.54 -7.70 -2.51
N ARG A 14 -12.10 -6.93 -3.46
CA ARG A 14 -11.34 -6.47 -4.62
C ARG A 14 -10.09 -5.76 -4.09
N PRO A 15 -8.89 -6.04 -4.62
CA PRO A 15 -7.71 -5.30 -4.23
C PRO A 15 -7.95 -3.81 -4.49
N PRO A 16 -7.43 -2.91 -3.63
CA PRO A 16 -7.59 -1.48 -3.83
C PRO A 16 -7.10 -1.06 -5.23
N LEU A 17 -7.83 -0.13 -5.85
CA LEU A 17 -7.45 0.49 -7.11
C LEU A 17 -6.11 1.20 -6.90
N VAL A 18 -5.16 0.96 -7.80
CA VAL A 18 -3.83 1.56 -7.73
C VAL A 18 -3.86 2.77 -8.64
N THR A 19 -3.74 3.96 -8.06
CA THR A 19 -3.80 5.20 -8.84
C THR A 19 -2.41 5.64 -9.27
N PRO A 20 -2.28 6.45 -10.34
CA PRO A 20 -1.01 7.08 -10.71
C PRO A 20 -0.42 7.94 -9.57
N GLU A 21 -1.26 8.51 -8.70
CA GLU A 21 -0.82 9.27 -7.53
C GLU A 21 -0.11 8.39 -6.50
N ASP A 22 -0.55 7.14 -6.33
CA ASP A 22 0.11 6.21 -5.41
C ASP A 22 1.53 5.87 -5.90
N LEU A 23 1.72 5.82 -7.23
CA LEU A 23 3.04 5.65 -7.82
C LEU A 23 3.93 6.86 -7.53
N ALA A 24 3.42 8.08 -7.77
CA ALA A 24 4.16 9.32 -7.51
C ALA A 24 4.53 9.48 -6.03
N LYS A 25 3.62 9.13 -5.10
CA LYS A 25 3.89 9.14 -3.65
C LYS A 25 5.02 8.17 -3.29
N LYS A 26 5.04 6.97 -3.87
CA LYS A 26 6.13 6.01 -3.62
C LYS A 26 7.43 6.47 -4.24
N ASP A 27 7.40 6.97 -5.47
CA ASP A 27 8.58 7.49 -6.16
C ASP A 27 9.26 8.61 -5.34
N TYR A 28 8.49 9.51 -4.73
CA TYR A 28 9.01 10.52 -3.81
C TYR A 28 9.76 9.92 -2.61
N HIS A 29 9.22 8.87 -1.98
CA HIS A 29 9.88 8.21 -0.85
C HIS A 29 11.17 7.50 -1.25
N TYR A 30 11.18 6.85 -2.42
CA TYR A 30 12.38 6.21 -2.95
C TYR A 30 13.44 7.23 -3.36
N GLU A 31 13.04 8.35 -3.97
CA GLU A 31 13.96 9.44 -4.30
C GLU A 31 14.63 10.01 -3.04
N LYS A 32 13.86 10.22 -1.97
CA LYS A 32 14.41 10.66 -0.68
C LYS A 32 15.43 9.66 -0.12
N ARG A 33 15.14 8.36 -0.20
CA ARG A 33 16.06 7.30 0.24
C ARG A 33 17.31 7.23 -0.64
N LEU A 34 17.18 7.42 -1.94
CA LEU A 34 18.30 7.48 -2.88
C LEU A 34 19.23 8.65 -2.55
N ARG A 35 18.69 9.85 -2.29
CA ARG A 35 19.47 11.02 -1.85
C ARG A 35 20.22 10.75 -0.55
N GLN A 36 19.61 10.06 0.40
CA GLN A 36 20.29 9.64 1.64
C GLN A 36 21.44 8.66 1.34
N GLY A 37 21.22 7.68 0.46
CA GLY A 37 22.24 6.74 0.00
C GLY A 37 23.43 7.44 -0.66
N LEU A 38 23.16 8.41 -1.55
CA LEU A 38 24.19 9.21 -2.22
C LEU A 38 25.03 10.02 -1.22
N LYS A 39 24.38 10.69 -0.26
CA LYS A 39 25.09 11.41 0.82
C LYS A 39 25.97 10.49 1.66
N GLN A 40 25.52 9.26 1.93
CA GLN A 40 26.34 8.27 2.62
C GLN A 40 27.53 7.81 1.77
N ALA A 41 27.31 7.55 0.48
CA ALA A 41 28.37 7.16 -0.45
C ALA A 41 29.46 8.23 -0.57
N VAL A 42 29.09 9.52 -0.67
CA VAL A 42 30.04 10.64 -0.63
C VAL A 42 30.87 10.62 0.66
N LYS A 43 30.26 10.41 1.82
CA LYS A 43 30.99 10.30 3.11
C LYS A 43 31.95 9.11 3.13
N PHE A 44 31.59 7.98 2.54
CA PHE A 44 32.46 6.80 2.46
C PHE A 44 33.66 7.06 1.57
N GLU A 45 33.47 7.68 0.40
CA GLU A 45 34.57 8.04 -0.50
C GLU A 45 35.51 9.05 0.15
N LEU A 46 34.97 10.10 0.78
CA LEU A 46 35.81 11.06 1.53
C LEU A 46 36.65 10.39 2.62
N ARG A 47 36.07 9.46 3.39
CA ARG A 47 36.80 8.68 4.40
C ARG A 47 37.84 7.74 3.80
N LYS A 48 37.60 7.23 2.58
CA LYS A 48 38.55 6.39 1.86
C LYS A 48 39.74 7.22 1.38
N ILE A 49 39.49 8.39 0.77
CA ILE A 49 40.53 9.32 0.31
C ILE A 49 41.37 9.83 1.49
N ALA A 50 40.73 10.23 2.60
CA ALA A 50 41.43 10.67 3.81
C ALA A 50 42.34 9.57 4.41
N ARG A 51 41.95 8.30 4.33
CA ARG A 51 42.81 7.19 4.76
C ARG A 51 44.02 6.99 3.85
N ARG A 52 43.86 7.17 2.53
CA ARG A 52 44.98 7.16 1.58
C ARG A 52 45.94 8.31 1.85
N ALA A 53 45.40 9.50 2.12
CA ALA A 53 46.18 10.68 2.48
C ALA A 53 47.10 10.44 3.68
N LYS A 54 46.57 9.74 4.70
CA LYS A 54 47.32 9.45 5.95
C LYS A 54 48.41 8.38 5.78
N GLY A 55 48.31 7.53 4.76
CA GLY A 55 49.21 6.39 4.58
C GLY A 55 50.20 6.53 3.40
N GLY A 56 50.19 7.63 2.66
CA GLY A 56 51.11 7.87 1.56
C GLY A 56 52.30 8.74 1.98
N ASP A 57 53.50 8.18 2.00
CA ASP A 57 54.75 8.85 2.42
C ASP A 57 55.36 9.78 1.34
N GLY A 58 54.56 10.38 0.45
CA GLY A 58 55.06 11.15 -0.71
C GLY A 58 54.38 12.49 -0.92
N ALA A 59 55.18 13.56 -1.05
CA ALA A 59 54.71 14.93 -1.35
C ALA A 59 53.94 15.02 -2.68
N GLU A 60 54.30 14.24 -3.71
CA GLU A 60 53.55 14.22 -4.98
C GLU A 60 52.14 13.60 -4.87
N GLY A 61 51.84 12.93 -3.75
CA GLY A 61 50.53 12.35 -3.49
C GLY A 61 49.54 13.34 -2.87
N SER A 62 50.00 14.42 -2.23
CA SER A 62 49.10 15.32 -1.49
C SER A 62 48.17 16.08 -2.41
N ASP A 63 48.66 16.57 -3.54
CA ASP A 63 47.89 17.41 -4.46
C ASP A 63 46.79 16.60 -5.15
N LYS A 64 47.11 15.38 -5.58
CA LYS A 64 46.12 14.44 -6.16
C LYS A 64 45.02 14.08 -5.18
N VAL A 65 45.39 13.86 -3.91
CA VAL A 65 44.42 13.59 -2.83
C VAL A 65 43.53 14.81 -2.58
N ALA A 66 44.10 16.01 -2.59
CA ALA A 66 43.33 17.25 -2.43
C ALA A 66 42.33 17.44 -3.57
N GLU A 67 42.76 17.21 -4.82
CA GLU A 67 41.89 17.25 -6.00
C GLU A 67 40.75 16.22 -5.90
N GLU A 68 41.03 14.98 -5.46
CA GLU A 68 39.99 13.98 -5.25
C GLU A 68 39.01 14.36 -4.13
N ILE A 69 39.49 14.97 -3.03
CA ILE A 69 38.61 15.45 -1.95
C ILE A 69 37.66 16.53 -2.48
N GLU A 70 38.18 17.49 -3.25
CA GLU A 70 37.36 18.54 -3.84
C GLU A 70 36.39 17.98 -4.89
N ALA A 71 36.82 17.01 -5.71
CA ALA A 71 35.92 16.31 -6.63
C ALA A 71 34.80 15.54 -5.89
N ALA A 72 35.08 14.93 -4.73
CA ALA A 72 34.06 14.25 -3.94
C ALA A 72 33.11 15.22 -3.22
N ARG A 73 33.61 16.39 -2.79
CA ARG A 73 32.78 17.46 -2.18
C ARG A 73 31.93 18.19 -3.20
N GLY A 74 32.47 18.43 -4.39
CA GLY A 74 31.79 19.06 -5.53
C GLY A 74 30.83 18.13 -6.27
N ALA A 75 30.71 16.86 -5.87
CA ALA A 75 29.74 15.95 -6.46
C ALA A 75 28.32 16.44 -6.19
N ASP A 76 27.65 16.93 -7.25
CA ASP A 76 26.26 17.35 -7.20
C ASP A 76 25.33 16.14 -7.00
N VAL A 77 24.99 15.89 -5.73
CA VAL A 77 24.09 14.81 -5.31
C VAL A 77 22.75 14.87 -6.04
N ASP A 78 22.26 16.06 -6.35
CA ASP A 78 20.95 16.25 -6.95
C ASP A 78 20.99 15.94 -8.45
N ALA A 79 22.06 16.35 -9.15
CA ALA A 79 22.29 15.93 -10.54
C ALA A 79 22.45 14.41 -10.67
N VAL A 80 23.21 13.78 -9.77
CA VAL A 80 23.37 12.31 -9.76
C VAL A 80 22.05 11.61 -9.43
N CYS A 81 21.28 12.14 -8.48
CA CYS A 81 19.96 11.64 -8.15
C CYS A 81 18.99 11.76 -9.34
N ALA A 82 19.01 12.87 -10.08
CA ALA A 82 18.19 13.09 -11.26
C ALA A 82 18.56 12.11 -12.39
N ARG A 83 19.86 11.89 -12.63
CA ARG A 83 20.35 10.90 -13.60
C ARG A 83 19.86 9.48 -13.27
N LEU A 84 20.03 9.06 -12.02
CA LEU A 84 19.58 7.73 -11.58
C LEU A 84 18.05 7.61 -11.57
N ARG A 85 17.33 8.69 -11.23
CA ARG A 85 15.87 8.73 -11.34
C ARG A 85 15.43 8.55 -12.80
N ALA A 86 16.07 9.21 -13.75
CA ALA A 86 15.76 9.04 -15.18
C ALA A 86 15.94 7.58 -15.62
N GLU A 87 17.01 6.91 -15.17
CA GLU A 87 17.25 5.49 -15.44
C GLU A 87 16.16 4.57 -14.84
N VAL A 88 15.68 4.88 -13.63
CA VAL A 88 14.59 4.11 -12.99
C VAL A 88 13.23 4.38 -13.65
N VAL A 89 13.01 5.62 -14.10
CA VAL A 89 11.73 6.08 -14.66
C VAL A 89 11.55 5.64 -16.11
N ALA A 90 12.64 5.52 -16.88
CA ALA A 90 12.64 5.11 -18.27
C ALA A 90 11.83 3.81 -18.46
N PRO A 91 10.96 3.73 -19.47
CA PRO A 91 10.21 2.51 -19.75
C PRO A 91 11.18 1.40 -20.14
N PRO A 92 10.95 0.15 -19.69
CA PRO A 92 11.74 -0.98 -20.13
C PRO A 92 11.60 -1.11 -21.65
N GLY A 93 12.68 -0.85 -22.38
CA GLY A 93 12.71 -0.92 -23.85
C GLY A 93 13.07 0.38 -24.58
N ALA A 94 13.00 1.56 -23.94
CA ALA A 94 13.37 2.82 -24.61
C ALA A 94 14.87 3.00 -24.90
N GLY A 95 15.72 2.02 -24.55
CA GLY A 95 17.16 2.04 -24.83
C GLY A 95 17.73 0.71 -25.32
N GLU A 96 16.88 -0.28 -25.59
CA GLU A 96 17.29 -1.58 -26.15
C GLU A 96 16.74 -1.78 -27.58
N GLU A 97 16.43 -0.70 -28.30
CA GLU A 97 16.24 -0.80 -29.75
C GLU A 97 17.58 -1.11 -30.42
N GLY A 98 17.88 -2.40 -30.52
CA GLY A 98 18.37 -2.99 -31.76
C GLY A 98 19.69 -2.45 -32.33
N GLY A 99 20.59 -1.91 -31.52
CA GLY A 99 22.00 -1.93 -31.91
C GLY A 99 22.38 -3.40 -32.09
N PRO A 100 22.78 -3.87 -33.28
CA PRO A 100 23.16 -5.27 -33.48
C PRO A 100 24.18 -5.60 -32.40
N ALA A 101 23.98 -6.73 -31.72
CA ALA A 101 24.93 -7.23 -30.75
C ALA A 101 26.28 -7.42 -31.46
N THR A 102 27.09 -6.37 -31.48
CA THR A 102 28.49 -6.46 -31.83
C THR A 102 29.11 -7.19 -30.66
N THR A 103 29.06 -8.52 -30.74
CA THR A 103 29.91 -9.47 -30.02
C THR A 103 31.36 -9.31 -30.48
N ALA A 104 31.84 -8.07 -30.56
CA ALA A 104 33.20 -7.73 -30.88
C ALA A 104 34.02 -7.90 -29.60
N GLY A 105 34.62 -9.08 -29.47
CA GLY A 105 35.90 -9.31 -28.78
C GLY A 105 36.02 -8.77 -27.36
N ARG A 106 35.49 -9.50 -26.38
CA ARG A 106 35.86 -9.35 -24.97
C ARG A 106 37.17 -10.08 -24.67
N ASP A 107 38.21 -9.84 -25.49
CA ASP A 107 39.58 -10.33 -25.28
C ASP A 107 40.59 -9.16 -25.28
N GLY A 108 40.12 -7.95 -24.97
CA GLY A 108 40.98 -6.80 -24.68
C GLY A 108 41.41 -6.79 -23.21
N ALA A 109 42.33 -7.67 -22.84
CA ALA A 109 43.09 -7.54 -21.60
C ALA A 109 43.84 -6.19 -21.62
N GLY A 110 43.47 -5.26 -20.72
CA GLY A 110 44.28 -4.07 -20.46
C GLY A 110 43.75 -2.74 -20.98
N ALA A 111 42.45 -2.57 -21.22
CA ALA A 111 41.91 -1.21 -21.12
C ALA A 111 42.11 -0.77 -19.66
N PRO A 112 42.90 0.29 -19.38
CA PRO A 112 43.05 0.77 -18.02
C PRO A 112 41.64 1.01 -17.53
N GLN A 113 41.27 0.33 -16.44
CA GLN A 113 40.11 0.68 -15.65
C GLN A 113 40.42 2.06 -15.08
N GLY A 114 40.37 3.10 -15.93
CA GLY A 114 40.38 4.47 -15.51
C GLY A 114 39.29 4.52 -14.47
N ASP A 115 39.71 4.77 -13.24
CA ASP A 115 38.81 4.95 -12.13
C ASP A 115 37.75 5.92 -12.63
N GLY A 116 36.55 5.39 -12.95
CA GLY A 116 35.49 6.22 -13.50
C GLY A 116 35.30 7.44 -12.61
N THR A 117 34.78 8.53 -13.17
CA THR A 117 34.66 9.82 -12.47
C THR A 117 34.21 9.63 -11.02
N MET A 118 34.62 10.50 -10.08
CA MET A 118 34.23 10.38 -8.67
C MET A 118 32.71 10.14 -8.49
N VAL A 119 31.92 10.78 -9.36
CA VAL A 119 30.47 10.60 -9.50
C VAL A 119 30.07 9.14 -9.79
N ASP A 120 30.77 8.45 -10.69
CA ASP A 120 30.49 7.05 -11.01
C ASP A 120 30.93 6.09 -9.91
N ARG A 121 31.98 6.42 -9.14
CA ARG A 121 32.32 5.66 -7.92
C ARG A 121 31.20 5.79 -6.88
N ILE A 122 30.72 7.00 -6.64
CA ILE A 122 29.59 7.29 -5.75
C ILE A 122 28.32 6.56 -6.21
N ALA A 123 27.98 6.61 -7.50
CA ALA A 123 26.78 5.97 -8.06
C ALA A 123 26.83 4.43 -7.97
N ARG A 124 28.02 3.83 -8.08
CA ARG A 124 28.23 2.38 -7.96
C ARG A 124 28.32 1.89 -6.50
N HIS A 125 28.34 2.80 -5.54
CA HIS A 125 28.40 2.44 -4.13
C HIS A 125 27.20 1.55 -3.74
N LYS A 126 27.45 0.57 -2.85
CA LYS A 126 26.46 -0.47 -2.52
C LYS A 126 25.11 0.11 -2.06
N CYS A 127 25.12 1.06 -1.13
CA CYS A 127 23.88 1.66 -0.62
C CYS A 127 23.05 2.39 -1.69
N VAL A 128 23.69 2.93 -2.73
CA VAL A 128 23.03 3.58 -3.86
C VAL A 128 22.42 2.52 -4.79
N ARG A 129 23.19 1.47 -5.14
CA ARG A 129 22.71 0.35 -5.96
C ARG A 129 21.53 -0.37 -5.32
N ASP A 130 21.60 -0.63 -4.02
CA ASP A 130 20.51 -1.27 -3.27
C ASP A 130 19.24 -0.39 -3.31
N ALA A 131 19.38 0.91 -3.10
CA ALA A 131 18.25 1.85 -3.18
C ALA A 131 17.63 1.91 -4.59
N VAL A 132 18.45 1.96 -5.64
CA VAL A 132 17.98 1.95 -7.05
C VAL A 132 17.29 0.62 -7.38
N SER A 133 17.87 -0.52 -6.99
CA SER A 133 17.30 -1.84 -7.23
C SER A 133 15.94 -2.02 -6.55
N GLU A 134 15.85 -1.62 -5.27
CA GLU A 134 14.58 -1.64 -4.53
C GLU A 134 13.53 -0.74 -5.17
N TRP A 135 13.91 0.45 -5.63
CA TRP A 135 13.01 1.36 -6.33
C TRP A 135 12.50 0.75 -7.64
N LYS A 136 13.38 0.21 -8.49
CA LYS A 136 13.00 -0.49 -9.74
C LYS A 136 12.04 -1.64 -9.46
N ALA A 137 12.32 -2.47 -8.44
CA ALA A 137 11.47 -3.61 -8.09
C ALA A 137 10.08 -3.18 -7.59
N ALA A 138 10.00 -2.15 -6.75
CA ALA A 138 8.74 -1.63 -6.23
C ALA A 138 7.90 -0.96 -7.33
N ARG A 139 8.54 -0.14 -8.17
CA ARG A 139 7.91 0.53 -9.32
C ARG A 139 7.39 -0.50 -10.33
N GLY A 140 8.19 -1.51 -10.66
CA GLY A 140 7.79 -2.59 -11.55
C GLY A 140 6.56 -3.38 -11.06
N LYS A 141 6.43 -3.62 -9.75
CA LYS A 141 5.23 -4.25 -9.16
C LYS A 141 3.99 -3.38 -9.33
N LEU A 142 4.10 -2.07 -9.09
CA LEU A 142 2.98 -1.14 -9.25
C LEU A 142 2.54 -1.00 -10.71
N LEU A 143 3.49 -0.86 -11.64
CA LEU A 143 3.18 -0.79 -13.07
C LEU A 143 2.46 -2.05 -13.56
N LYS A 144 2.89 -3.25 -13.11
CA LYS A 144 2.19 -4.51 -13.40
C LYS A 144 0.77 -4.53 -12.83
N GLN A 145 0.56 -3.99 -11.62
CA GLN A 145 -0.78 -3.88 -11.03
C GLN A 145 -1.68 -2.92 -11.82
N MET A 146 -1.16 -1.77 -12.25
CA MET A 146 -1.89 -0.82 -13.09
C MET A 146 -2.23 -1.42 -14.47
N ALA A 147 -1.27 -2.09 -15.12
CA ALA A 147 -1.51 -2.77 -16.39
C ALA A 147 -2.59 -3.86 -16.27
N LEU A 148 -2.58 -4.62 -15.16
CA LEU A 148 -3.63 -5.61 -14.88
C LEU A 148 -5.00 -4.96 -14.65
N GLN A 149 -5.04 -3.80 -13.98
CA GLN A 149 -6.28 -3.03 -13.79
C GLN A 149 -6.82 -2.50 -15.12
N GLN A 150 -5.96 -1.93 -15.97
CA GLN A 150 -6.34 -1.48 -17.32
C GLN A 150 -6.82 -2.63 -18.19
N LYS A 151 -6.16 -3.79 -18.14
CA LYS A 151 -6.62 -4.99 -18.86
C LYS A 151 -8.01 -5.41 -18.40
N ARG A 152 -8.26 -5.45 -17.08
CA ARG A 152 -9.59 -5.77 -16.54
C ARG A 152 -10.65 -4.77 -16.98
N GLN A 153 -10.33 -3.48 -17.02
CA GLN A 153 -11.25 -2.47 -17.52
C GLN A 153 -11.61 -2.71 -19.00
N ARG A 154 -10.61 -2.99 -19.85
CA ARG A 154 -10.86 -3.34 -21.26
C ARG A 154 -11.69 -4.62 -21.41
N ASP A 155 -11.40 -5.64 -20.61
CA ASP A 155 -12.17 -6.90 -20.63
C ASP A 155 -13.62 -6.68 -20.15
N GLU A 156 -13.83 -5.82 -19.14
CA GLU A 156 -15.16 -5.43 -18.66
C GLU A 156 -15.92 -4.57 -19.67
N GLU A 157 -15.25 -3.64 -20.36
CA GLU A 157 -15.81 -2.82 -21.44
C GLU A 157 -16.18 -3.69 -22.65
N ALA A 158 -15.30 -4.58 -23.09
CA ALA A 158 -15.57 -5.52 -24.19
C ALA A 158 -16.74 -6.46 -23.84
N ALA A 159 -16.82 -6.93 -22.59
CA ALA A 159 -17.96 -7.72 -22.13
C ALA A 159 -19.26 -6.89 -22.07
N ALA A 160 -19.18 -5.62 -21.69
CA ALA A 160 -20.33 -4.72 -21.69
C ALA A 160 -20.80 -4.40 -23.12
N GLU A 161 -19.88 -4.24 -24.06
CA GLU A 161 -20.16 -4.03 -25.49
C GLU A 161 -20.78 -5.28 -26.13
N ALA A 162 -20.24 -6.47 -25.86
CA ALA A 162 -20.84 -7.73 -26.30
C ALA A 162 -22.29 -7.88 -25.81
N ARG A 163 -22.57 -7.49 -24.56
CA ARG A 163 -23.93 -7.46 -24.00
C ARG A 163 -24.83 -6.38 -24.58
N ARG A 164 -24.29 -5.29 -25.14
CA ARG A 164 -25.08 -4.26 -25.83
C ARG A 164 -25.53 -4.73 -27.22
N GLY A 165 -24.75 -5.60 -27.87
CA GLY A 165 -25.11 -6.20 -29.15
C GLY A 165 -26.19 -7.27 -29.04
N GLU A 166 -26.34 -7.91 -27.88
CA GLU A 166 -27.43 -8.82 -27.59
C GLU A 166 -28.71 -8.02 -27.32
N ASP A 167 -29.67 -8.02 -28.26
CA ASP A 167 -30.96 -7.36 -28.06
C ASP A 167 -31.68 -8.02 -26.87
N PRO A 168 -31.87 -7.32 -25.74
CA PRO A 168 -32.54 -7.88 -24.57
C PRO A 168 -34.01 -8.27 -24.86
N GLU A 169 -34.63 -7.75 -25.93
CA GLU A 169 -35.93 -8.23 -26.39
C GLU A 169 -35.86 -9.57 -27.13
N ALA A 170 -34.78 -9.84 -27.87
CA ALA A 170 -34.57 -11.15 -28.51
C ALA A 170 -34.46 -12.27 -27.47
N GLU A 171 -33.67 -12.07 -26.40
CA GLU A 171 -33.54 -13.05 -25.30
C GLU A 171 -34.87 -13.27 -24.57
N LYS A 172 -35.61 -12.19 -24.28
CA LYS A 172 -36.94 -12.29 -23.66
C LYS A 172 -37.92 -13.03 -24.56
N ARG A 173 -37.87 -12.81 -25.88
CA ARG A 173 -38.73 -13.48 -26.86
C ARG A 173 -38.43 -14.97 -26.92
N GLU A 174 -37.15 -15.36 -27.00
CA GLU A 174 -36.74 -16.76 -26.97
C GLU A 174 -37.16 -17.46 -25.67
N ARG A 175 -36.99 -16.80 -24.53
CA ARG A 175 -37.44 -17.32 -23.22
C ARG A 175 -38.96 -17.51 -23.15
N ARG A 176 -39.74 -16.61 -23.76
CA ARG A 176 -41.21 -16.74 -23.86
C ARG A 176 -41.60 -17.92 -24.76
N GLU A 177 -40.92 -18.10 -25.89
CA GLU A 177 -41.15 -19.22 -26.80
C GLU A 177 -40.77 -20.56 -26.17
N ALA A 178 -39.62 -20.65 -25.50
CA ALA A 178 -39.21 -21.83 -24.75
C ALA A 178 -40.23 -22.20 -23.65
N LYS A 179 -40.74 -21.21 -22.93
CA LYS A 179 -41.78 -21.43 -21.90
C LYS A 179 -43.10 -21.93 -22.52
N LYS A 180 -43.47 -21.42 -23.71
CA LYS A 180 -44.63 -21.94 -24.46
C LYS A 180 -44.42 -23.38 -24.90
N ARG A 181 -43.24 -23.73 -25.45
CA ARG A 181 -42.88 -25.10 -25.85
C ARG A 181 -42.89 -26.07 -24.67
N ALA A 182 -42.30 -25.69 -23.54
CA ALA A 182 -42.30 -26.53 -22.33
C ALA A 182 -43.72 -26.76 -21.79
N LYS A 183 -44.58 -25.74 -21.81
CA LYS A 183 -45.99 -25.89 -21.41
C LYS A 183 -46.75 -26.80 -22.36
N ALA A 184 -46.53 -26.69 -23.67
CA ALA A 184 -47.15 -27.56 -24.67
C ALA A 184 -46.70 -29.02 -24.51
N ALA A 185 -45.40 -29.25 -24.29
CA ALA A 185 -44.86 -30.59 -24.04
C ALA A 185 -45.44 -31.22 -22.76
N ALA A 186 -45.58 -30.45 -21.68
CA ALA A 186 -46.21 -30.92 -20.45
C ALA A 186 -47.70 -31.26 -20.64
N ALA A 187 -48.43 -30.48 -21.45
CA ALA A 187 -49.82 -30.77 -21.77
C ALA A 187 -49.97 -32.03 -22.64
N ALA A 188 -49.07 -32.24 -23.61
CA ALA A 188 -49.04 -33.46 -24.42
C ALA A 188 -48.68 -34.70 -23.59
N ALA A 189 -47.74 -34.57 -22.64
CA ALA A 189 -47.37 -35.65 -21.72
C ALA A 189 -48.46 -35.98 -20.69
N ALA A 190 -49.40 -35.06 -20.42
CA ALA A 190 -50.56 -35.31 -19.56
C ALA A 190 -51.69 -36.10 -20.26
N GLY A 191 -51.47 -36.55 -21.50
CA GLY A 191 -52.35 -37.46 -22.23
C GLY A 191 -52.35 -38.89 -21.67
N SER A 192 -52.81 -39.08 -20.44
CA SER A 192 -53.52 -40.30 -19.99
C SER A 192 -54.18 -40.01 -18.63
N PRO A 193 -55.51 -39.96 -18.53
CA PRO A 193 -56.20 -39.64 -17.28
C PRO A 193 -56.29 -40.90 -16.41
N GLN A 194 -55.19 -41.30 -15.75
CA GLN A 194 -55.32 -42.13 -14.56
C GLN A 194 -55.84 -41.22 -13.43
N LYS A 195 -57.14 -41.38 -13.14
CA LYS A 195 -57.84 -40.82 -11.97
C LYS A 195 -57.29 -41.45 -10.68
N ASP A 196 -56.04 -41.19 -10.35
CA ASP A 196 -55.53 -41.51 -9.03
C ASP A 196 -55.98 -40.43 -8.05
N GLN A 197 -56.73 -40.88 -7.05
CA GLN A 197 -57.23 -40.09 -5.93
C GLN A 197 -56.05 -39.48 -5.17
N VAL A 198 -55.60 -38.30 -5.58
CA VAL A 198 -54.63 -37.52 -4.82
C VAL A 198 -55.32 -37.00 -3.57
N LYS A 199 -55.22 -37.79 -2.48
CA LYS A 199 -55.54 -37.38 -1.11
C LYS A 199 -54.92 -36.01 -0.88
N LYS A 200 -55.76 -34.99 -0.65
CA LYS A 200 -55.36 -33.61 -0.33
C LYS A 200 -54.45 -33.64 0.90
N LYS A 201 -53.13 -33.73 0.68
CA LYS A 201 -52.15 -33.55 1.75
C LYS A 201 -52.30 -32.10 2.21
N GLN A 202 -52.65 -31.92 3.48
CA GLN A 202 -52.76 -30.59 4.07
C GLN A 202 -51.48 -29.79 3.79
N PRO A 203 -51.57 -28.48 3.52
CA PRO A 203 -50.41 -27.65 3.22
C PRO A 203 -49.41 -27.77 4.37
N GLN A 204 -48.31 -28.49 4.14
CA GLN A 204 -47.23 -28.55 5.09
C GLN A 204 -46.72 -27.13 5.27
N LYS A 205 -46.85 -26.59 6.48
CA LYS A 205 -46.35 -25.28 6.84
C LYS A 205 -44.86 -25.26 6.48
N LYS A 206 -44.48 -24.53 5.42
CA LYS A 206 -43.09 -24.23 5.07
C LYS A 206 -42.52 -23.29 6.12
N ARG A 207 -42.34 -23.80 7.33
CA ARG A 207 -41.65 -23.09 8.39
C ARG A 207 -40.21 -22.97 7.94
N MET A 208 -39.85 -21.75 7.53
CA MET A 208 -38.48 -21.41 7.18
C MET A 208 -37.58 -21.91 8.30
N GLY A 209 -36.64 -22.80 7.95
CA GLY A 209 -35.74 -23.43 8.92
C GLY A 209 -34.97 -22.37 9.71
N GLN A 210 -34.51 -22.72 10.91
CA GLN A 210 -33.85 -21.75 11.80
C GLN A 210 -32.68 -21.02 11.12
N ARG A 211 -31.91 -21.70 10.26
CA ARG A 211 -30.81 -21.07 9.50
C ARG A 211 -31.28 -19.94 8.60
N ALA A 212 -32.40 -20.14 7.90
CA ALA A 212 -32.95 -19.12 7.01
C ALA A 212 -33.60 -17.97 7.79
N ARG A 213 -34.16 -18.25 8.99
CA ARG A 213 -34.59 -17.19 9.92
C ARG A 213 -33.43 -16.34 10.43
N ARG A 214 -32.29 -16.97 10.77
CA ARG A 214 -31.06 -16.25 11.17
C ARG A 214 -30.54 -15.37 10.04
N LEU A 215 -30.44 -15.91 8.83
CA LEU A 215 -30.03 -15.13 7.64
C LEU A 215 -30.95 -13.93 7.37
N MET A 216 -32.27 -14.10 7.51
CA MET A 216 -33.22 -12.99 7.36
C MET A 216 -33.04 -11.95 8.48
N ALA A 217 -32.86 -12.37 9.73
CA ALA A 217 -32.60 -11.46 10.84
C ALA A 217 -31.27 -10.71 10.69
N GLU A 218 -30.19 -11.38 10.26
CA GLU A 218 -28.91 -10.75 9.95
C GLU A 218 -29.01 -9.75 8.80
N LYS A 219 -29.81 -10.06 7.78
CA LYS A 219 -30.03 -9.17 6.65
C LYS A 219 -30.85 -7.92 7.03
N MET A 220 -31.82 -8.04 7.95
CA MET A 220 -32.66 -6.92 8.37
C MET A 220 -32.02 -6.06 9.47
N TYR A 221 -31.35 -6.66 10.45
CA TYR A 221 -30.84 -5.97 11.64
C TYR A 221 -29.31 -5.87 11.69
N GLY A 222 -28.59 -6.53 10.78
CA GLY A 222 -27.13 -6.48 10.73
C GLY A 222 -26.48 -6.94 12.03
N TRP A 223 -25.62 -6.09 12.59
CA TRP A 223 -24.91 -6.33 13.85
C TRP A 223 -25.81 -6.23 15.10
N GLU A 224 -26.99 -5.61 14.96
CA GLU A 224 -27.96 -5.47 16.05
C GLU A 224 -28.87 -6.72 16.20
N ALA A 225 -28.70 -7.74 15.36
CA ALA A 225 -29.51 -8.95 15.48
C ALA A 225 -29.26 -9.63 16.85
N ASN A 226 -30.32 -9.90 17.61
CA ASN A 226 -30.24 -10.41 18.99
C ASN A 226 -29.39 -11.68 19.15
N HIS A 227 -29.24 -12.51 18.11
CA HIS A 227 -28.40 -13.72 18.15
C HIS A 227 -26.90 -13.44 17.92
N LEU A 228 -26.56 -12.25 17.42
CA LEU A 228 -25.21 -11.72 17.29
C LEU A 228 -24.85 -10.78 18.45
N GLN A 229 -25.84 -10.20 19.11
CA GLN A 229 -25.68 -9.53 20.39
C GLN A 229 -25.31 -10.57 21.45
N VAL A 230 -24.03 -10.94 21.48
CA VAL A 230 -23.43 -11.65 22.60
C VAL A 230 -23.58 -10.71 23.79
N LYS A 231 -24.60 -10.94 24.61
CA LYS A 231 -24.69 -10.32 25.92
C LYS A 231 -23.38 -10.68 26.61
N VAL A 232 -22.61 -9.67 27.01
CA VAL A 232 -21.41 -9.85 27.82
C VAL A 232 -21.86 -10.30 29.20
N SER A 233 -22.37 -11.54 29.30
CA SER A 233 -22.44 -12.25 30.56
C SER A 233 -21.02 -12.73 30.84
N GLU A 234 -20.51 -12.40 32.02
CA GLU A 234 -19.11 -12.56 32.47
C GLU A 234 -18.53 -13.99 32.38
N ASP A 235 -19.33 -14.98 31.97
CA ASP A 235 -18.97 -16.40 31.98
C ASP A 235 -18.84 -17.07 30.59
N HIS A 236 -18.64 -16.32 29.50
CA HIS A 236 -18.30 -16.98 28.22
C HIS A 236 -16.82 -17.41 28.21
N PRO A 237 -16.48 -18.72 28.15
CA PRO A 237 -15.11 -19.23 28.33
C PRO A 237 -14.11 -18.77 27.26
N TYR A 238 -14.60 -18.24 26.14
CA TYR A 238 -13.77 -17.67 25.08
C TYR A 238 -13.04 -16.38 25.51
N TRP A 239 -13.55 -15.65 26.50
CA TRP A 239 -12.97 -14.37 26.95
C TRP A 239 -11.97 -14.56 28.11
N LYS A 240 -12.06 -15.68 28.84
CA LYS A 240 -11.10 -16.03 29.90
C LYS A 240 -9.71 -16.36 29.34
N ASN A 241 -9.61 -16.80 28.07
CA ASN A 241 -8.32 -17.10 27.42
C ASN A 241 -7.83 -16.02 26.44
N ALA A 242 -8.69 -15.09 26.02
CA ALA A 242 -8.34 -14.02 25.09
C ALA A 242 -7.69 -12.78 25.76
N SER A 243 -7.60 -12.77 27.10
CA SER A 243 -7.37 -11.54 27.89
C SER A 243 -6.06 -11.50 28.67
N ARG A 244 -4.99 -12.08 28.15
CA ARG A 244 -3.64 -11.72 28.60
C ARG A 244 -2.89 -10.92 27.54
N GLU A 245 -2.71 -11.49 26.35
CA GLU A 245 -2.00 -10.78 25.27
C GLU A 245 -2.79 -9.60 24.70
N HIS A 246 -4.11 -9.74 24.53
CA HIS A 246 -4.94 -8.66 24.01
C HIS A 246 -5.30 -7.60 25.08
N LYS A 247 -5.14 -7.94 26.37
CA LYS A 247 -5.33 -7.01 27.49
C LYS A 247 -4.10 -6.11 27.67
N GLU A 248 -2.89 -6.68 27.56
CA GLU A 248 -1.64 -5.89 27.55
C GLU A 248 -1.59 -4.94 26.33
N GLU A 249 -2.06 -5.38 25.16
CA GLU A 249 -2.08 -4.51 23.96
C GLU A 249 -3.13 -3.38 24.06
N PHE A 250 -4.22 -3.60 24.81
CA PHE A 250 -5.26 -2.59 25.03
C PHE A 250 -4.91 -1.63 26.18
N GLU A 251 -4.25 -2.09 27.26
CA GLU A 251 -3.71 -1.23 28.32
C GLU A 251 -2.55 -0.36 27.80
N ALA A 252 -1.66 -0.92 26.98
CA ALA A 252 -0.59 -0.15 26.33
C ALA A 252 -1.11 0.93 25.37
N LYS A 253 -2.32 0.75 24.81
CA LYS A 253 -3.00 1.77 23.98
C LYS A 253 -3.87 2.73 24.79
N ALA A 254 -4.43 2.30 25.91
CA ALA A 254 -5.28 3.14 26.76
C ALA A 254 -4.48 4.24 27.46
N ASP A 255 -3.19 4.03 27.74
CA ASP A 255 -2.29 5.05 28.31
C ASP A 255 -1.90 6.14 27.28
N ALA A 256 -2.03 5.86 25.98
CA ALA A 256 -1.70 6.80 24.91
C ALA A 256 -2.87 7.69 24.44
N GLY A 257 -4.08 7.52 25.00
CA GLY A 257 -5.29 8.04 24.34
C GLY A 257 -6.47 8.41 25.23
N LYS A 258 -6.25 8.80 26.50
CA LYS A 258 -7.37 9.21 27.38
C LYS A 258 -7.09 10.50 28.15
N GLY A 259 -7.27 11.63 27.46
CA GLY A 259 -7.46 12.96 28.04
C GLY A 259 -8.62 13.67 27.36
N GLY A 260 -9.80 13.62 27.97
CA GLY A 260 -11.07 14.22 27.51
C GLY A 260 -12.04 13.15 26.98
N GLU A 261 -13.28 12.99 27.44
CA GLU A 261 -14.19 13.88 28.16
C GLU A 261 -15.35 13.01 28.72
N GLY A 262 -15.84 13.29 29.94
CA GLY A 262 -16.94 12.50 30.50
C GLY A 262 -17.23 12.69 32.00
N ALA A 263 -17.62 13.91 32.39
CA ALA A 263 -18.54 14.24 33.49
C ALA A 263 -18.30 13.66 34.91
N ARG A 264 -17.75 14.48 35.80
CA ARG A 264 -18.35 14.79 37.13
C ARG A 264 -17.82 16.12 37.67
N ARG A 265 -18.75 16.88 38.24
CA ARG A 265 -18.70 18.30 38.61
C ARG A 265 -18.14 18.48 40.03
N VAL A 266 -16.94 19.04 40.18
CA VAL A 266 -16.48 19.73 41.43
C VAL A 266 -15.50 20.86 41.06
N LYS A 267 -15.69 22.03 41.69
CA LYS A 267 -14.90 23.28 41.55
C LYS A 267 -13.49 23.15 42.18
N PRO A 268 -12.50 23.99 41.78
CA PRO A 268 -11.07 23.75 42.03
C PRO A 268 -10.55 24.44 43.31
N ALA A 269 -9.65 23.75 44.01
CA ALA A 269 -8.66 24.38 44.90
C ALA A 269 -7.28 24.26 44.23
N SER A 270 -6.55 25.37 44.23
CA SER A 270 -5.27 25.57 43.57
C SER A 270 -4.17 24.63 44.05
N ALA A 271 -3.54 23.90 43.13
CA ALA A 271 -2.27 23.22 43.35
C ALA A 271 -1.33 23.52 42.18
N GLN A 272 -0.18 24.13 42.50
CA GLN A 272 0.90 24.33 41.54
C GLN A 272 1.55 22.99 41.18
N PRO A 273 1.82 22.69 39.90
CA PRO A 273 2.54 21.48 39.54
C PRO A 273 4.03 21.65 39.81
N ALA A 274 4.58 20.77 40.66
CA ALA A 274 6.00 20.61 40.90
C ALA A 274 6.76 20.35 39.59
N GLU A 275 7.80 21.14 39.31
CA GLU A 275 8.62 21.08 38.10
C GLU A 275 9.89 20.22 38.24
N GLU A 276 9.98 19.36 39.26
CA GLU A 276 11.20 18.60 39.55
C GLU A 276 11.01 17.13 39.20
N ASN A 277 11.39 16.78 37.97
CA ASN A 277 11.74 15.44 37.42
C ASN A 277 11.24 15.20 35.98
N LEU A 278 11.35 16.21 35.10
CA LEU A 278 11.25 15.96 33.65
C LEU A 278 12.62 15.64 33.07
N HIS A 279 12.70 14.53 32.32
CA HIS A 279 13.91 14.09 31.62
C HIS A 279 14.52 15.21 30.74
N PRO A 280 15.86 15.37 30.68
CA PRO A 280 16.52 16.51 30.01
C PRO A 280 16.13 16.72 28.55
N SER A 281 15.78 15.64 27.82
CA SER A 281 15.30 15.73 26.44
C SER A 281 13.91 16.41 26.31
N TRP A 282 13.09 16.37 27.36
CA TRP A 282 11.79 17.05 27.39
C TRP A 282 11.94 18.54 27.71
N GLN A 283 12.83 18.89 28.64
CA GLN A 283 13.12 20.29 28.96
C GLN A 283 13.60 21.06 27.73
N ALA A 284 14.50 20.46 26.92
CA ALA A 284 14.96 21.04 25.67
C ALA A 284 13.81 21.32 24.67
N LYS A 285 12.85 20.39 24.57
CA LYS A 285 11.70 20.53 23.67
C LYS A 285 10.70 21.59 24.14
N LYS A 286 10.48 21.72 25.45
CA LYS A 286 9.66 22.81 26.02
C LYS A 286 10.31 24.18 25.79
N LEU A 287 11.63 24.29 25.98
CA LEU A 287 12.39 25.51 25.72
C LEU A 287 12.35 25.93 24.24
N ALA A 288 12.52 24.97 23.32
CA ALA A 288 12.40 25.24 21.88
C ALA A 288 10.99 25.74 21.51
N LYS A 289 9.95 25.15 22.10
CA LYS A 289 8.56 25.54 21.83
C LYS A 289 8.22 26.92 22.40
N LYS A 290 8.76 27.28 23.57
CA LYS A 290 8.63 28.65 24.13
C LYS A 290 9.36 29.69 23.27
N LYS A 291 10.51 29.34 22.67
CA LYS A 291 11.25 30.23 21.75
C LYS A 291 10.58 30.41 20.38
N MET A 292 9.70 29.50 19.97
CA MET A 292 8.99 29.56 18.68
C MET A 292 7.61 30.22 18.76
N VAL A 293 7.23 30.87 19.87
CA VAL A 293 6.03 31.72 19.86
C VAL A 293 6.35 32.96 19.02
N PRO A 294 5.72 33.13 17.84
CA PRO A 294 6.04 34.25 16.96
C PRO A 294 5.61 35.56 17.62
N ALA A 295 6.53 36.52 17.68
CA ALA A 295 6.23 37.90 18.04
C ALA A 295 5.06 38.40 17.16
N GLY A 296 4.02 38.93 17.78
CA GLY A 296 2.80 39.38 17.10
C GLY A 296 3.14 40.29 15.92
N SER A 297 2.77 39.88 14.72
CA SER A 297 2.95 40.66 13.51
C SER A 297 1.97 41.84 13.52
N SER A 298 2.45 43.01 13.93
CA SER A 298 1.78 44.29 13.75
C SER A 298 1.86 44.70 12.27
N GLY A 299 0.92 44.19 11.46
CA GLY A 299 0.80 44.58 10.06
C GLY A 299 0.34 46.04 9.94
N LYS A 300 1.22 46.92 9.44
CA LYS A 300 0.84 48.26 8.99
C LYS A 300 0.07 48.14 7.67
N LYS A 301 -1.15 48.71 7.62
CA LYS A 301 -1.98 48.78 6.41
C LYS A 301 -1.30 49.69 5.38
N ILE A 302 -1.13 49.19 4.16
CA ILE A 302 -0.74 49.99 2.99
C ILE A 302 -2.03 50.55 2.38
N VAL A 303 -2.10 51.87 2.24
CA VAL A 303 -3.14 52.59 1.50
C VAL A 303 -2.49 53.06 0.20
N PHE A 304 -3.15 52.83 -0.93
CA PHE A 304 -2.73 53.34 -2.24
C PHE A 304 -3.53 54.60 -2.54
N ASP A 305 -2.81 55.67 -2.89
CA ASP A 305 -3.34 56.94 -3.41
C ASP A 305 -3.62 56.81 -4.92
#